data_AF-A0A848CK42-F1
#
_entry.id   AF-A0A848CK42-F1
#
_cell.length_a   1.000
_cell.length_b   1.000
_cell.length_c   1.000
_cell.angle_alpha   90.00
_cell.angle_beta   90.00
_cell.angle_gamma   90.00
#
_symmetry.space_group_name_H-M   'P 1'
#
loop_
_entity.id
_entity.type
_entity.pdbx_description
1 polymer ?
#
loop_
_entity_poly.entity_id
_entity_poly.type
_entity_poly.pdbx_seq_one_letter_code
_entity_poly.pdbx_strand_id
1 'polypeptide(L)'
;MYIKIYNKSQLILLEQINPLFGKYRLPLELLTEVEKILACEKIGKKGFIAILLNPVKGDIQEILNVLDYYPQRLQLCSDVEQIDISDNGLWMTKRKHWYEDCFKVKGEKSKVFVVYSLRLKVYYDE
;
A
#
# COMPACT_ATOMS: atom_id res chain seq x y z
N MET A 1 2.47 -9.54 -5.27
CA MET A 1 1.54 -10.01 -4.22
C MET A 1 1.15 -8.83 -3.36
N TYR A 2 -0.14 -8.66 -3.12
CA TYR A 2 -0.66 -7.57 -2.30
C TYR A 2 -1.89 -8.04 -1.52
N ILE A 3 -2.20 -7.32 -0.45
CA ILE A 3 -3.40 -7.55 0.37
C ILE A 3 -4.44 -6.49 -0.01
N LYS A 4 -5.69 -6.92 -0.23
CA LYS A 4 -6.82 -6.01 -0.47
C LYS A 4 -7.56 -5.78 0.84
N ILE A 5 -7.78 -4.52 1.19
CA ILE A 5 -8.59 -4.10 2.33
C ILE A 5 -9.71 -3.19 1.82
N TYR A 6 -10.95 -3.63 1.99
CA TYR A 6 -12.15 -2.92 1.55
C TYR A 6 -12.84 -2.20 2.71
N ASN A 7 -12.66 -2.67 3.95
CA ASN A 7 -13.37 -2.16 5.11
C ASN A 7 -12.61 -2.39 6.42
N LYS A 8 -13.08 -1.78 7.50
CA LYS A 8 -12.48 -1.85 8.83
C LYS A 8 -12.44 -3.29 9.39
N SER A 9 -13.44 -4.11 9.13
CA SER A 9 -13.45 -5.51 9.60
C SER A 9 -12.30 -6.33 9.02
N GLN A 10 -11.96 -6.11 7.75
CA GLN A 10 -10.81 -6.77 7.11
C GLN A 10 -9.47 -6.25 7.65
N LEU A 11 -9.39 -4.96 7.99
CA LEU A 11 -8.21 -4.41 8.65
C LEU A 11 -8.01 -5.01 10.05
N ILE A 12 -9.06 -5.13 10.85
CA ILE A 12 -9.01 -5.78 12.18
C ILE A 12 -8.55 -7.25 12.04
N LEU A 13 -9.08 -7.97 11.04
CA LEU A 13 -8.63 -9.33 10.76
C LEU A 13 -7.14 -9.36 10.39
N LEU A 14 -6.70 -8.43 9.54
CA LEU A 14 -5.29 -8.29 9.16
C LEU A 14 -4.41 -8.05 10.39
N GLU A 15 -4.78 -7.14 11.29
CA GLU A 15 -4.05 -6.87 12.55
C GLU A 15 -3.88 -8.14 13.39
N GLN A 16 -4.94 -8.94 13.52
CA GLN A 16 -4.92 -10.17 14.31
C GLN A 16 -4.01 -11.25 13.72
N ILE A 17 -3.97 -11.38 12.38
CA ILE A 17 -3.13 -12.38 11.70
C ILE A 17 -1.74 -11.86 11.36
N ASN A 18 -1.50 -10.55 11.43
CA ASN A 18 -0.22 -9.91 11.10
C ASN A 18 0.98 -10.56 11.83
N PRO A 19 0.88 -10.96 13.11
CA PRO A 19 1.94 -11.69 13.78
C PRO A 19 2.39 -12.98 13.06
N LEU A 20 1.50 -13.61 12.30
CA LEU A 20 1.72 -14.87 11.59
C LEU A 20 2.44 -14.69 10.23
N PHE A 21 2.60 -13.46 9.75
CA PHE A 21 3.21 -13.19 8.43
C PHE A 21 4.74 -13.30 8.42
N GLY A 22 5.37 -13.59 9.56
CA GLY A 22 6.82 -13.81 9.67
C GLY A 22 7.59 -12.61 9.11
N LYS A 23 8.39 -12.84 8.05
CA LYS A 23 9.16 -11.76 7.40
C LYS A 23 8.28 -10.66 6.78
N TYR A 24 7.03 -10.95 6.44
CA TYR A 24 6.08 -9.98 5.86
C TYR A 24 5.20 -9.31 6.91
N ARG A 25 5.52 -9.44 8.21
CA ARG A 25 4.81 -8.72 9.27
C ARG A 25 4.84 -7.22 8.99
N LEU A 26 3.65 -6.64 8.83
CA LEU A 26 3.43 -5.24 8.54
C LEU A 26 3.74 -4.38 9.76
N PRO A 27 4.42 -3.23 9.59
CA PRO A 27 4.60 -2.25 10.65
C PRO A 27 3.26 -1.74 11.19
N LEU A 28 3.19 -1.37 12.47
CA LEU A 28 1.94 -0.87 13.07
C LEU A 28 1.58 0.53 12.55
N GLU A 29 2.60 1.33 12.26
CA GLU A 29 2.50 2.64 11.63
C GLU A 29 1.80 2.54 10.27
N LEU A 30 2.15 1.51 9.48
CA LEU A 30 1.50 1.22 8.20
C LEU A 30 0.01 0.90 8.37
N LEU A 31 -0.33 0.06 9.35
CA LEU A 31 -1.72 -0.31 9.62
C LEU A 31 -2.54 0.89 10.11
N THR A 32 -1.89 1.80 10.85
CA THR A 32 -2.49 3.06 11.32
C THR A 32 -2.79 3.99 10.16
N GLU A 33 -1.90 4.11 9.17
CA GLU A 33 -2.20 4.87 7.95
C GLU A 33 -3.34 4.24 7.14
N VAL A 34 -3.35 2.92 6.98
CA VAL A 34 -4.45 2.21 6.30
C VAL A 34 -5.79 2.46 7.01
N GLU A 35 -5.80 2.53 8.34
CA GLU A 35 -7.00 2.91 9.10
C GLU A 35 -7.45 4.33 8.80
N LYS A 36 -6.53 5.31 8.75
CA LYS A 36 -6.86 6.70 8.43
C LYS A 36 -7.46 6.82 7.04
N ILE A 37 -6.87 6.16 6.04
CA ILE A 37 -7.43 6.13 4.67
C ILE A 37 -8.86 5.58 4.70
N LEU A 38 -9.11 4.45 5.38
CA LEU A 38 -10.46 3.88 5.50
C LEU A 38 -11.47 4.82 6.17
N ALA A 39 -11.02 5.61 7.15
CA ALA A 39 -11.88 6.52 7.92
C ALA A 39 -12.18 7.83 7.18
N CYS A 40 -11.20 8.38 6.47
CA CYS A 40 -11.29 9.69 5.83
C CYS A 40 -11.79 9.63 4.39
N GLU A 41 -11.46 8.56 3.65
CA GLU A 41 -11.65 8.53 2.21
C GLU A 41 -12.91 7.80 1.75
N LYS A 42 -13.60 8.39 0.77
CA LYS A 42 -14.71 7.74 0.06
C LYS A 42 -14.16 6.81 -1.01
N ILE A 43 -13.85 5.58 -0.61
CA ILE A 43 -13.28 4.52 -1.47
C ILE A 43 -14.29 4.03 -2.54
N GLY A 44 -15.59 4.01 -2.23
CA GLY A 44 -16.63 3.56 -3.16
C GLY A 44 -16.75 2.03 -3.25
N LYS A 45 -17.80 1.55 -3.94
CA LYS A 45 -18.21 0.12 -3.89
C LYS A 45 -17.18 -0.86 -4.48
N LYS A 46 -16.39 -0.43 -5.46
CA LYS A 46 -15.37 -1.26 -6.13
C LYS A 46 -13.94 -0.82 -5.80
N GLY A 47 -13.81 0.13 -4.90
CA GLY A 47 -12.53 0.60 -4.42
C GLY A 47 -11.99 -0.28 -3.29
N PHE A 48 -10.69 -0.19 -3.05
CA PHE A 48 -10.00 -0.86 -1.95
C PHE A 48 -8.64 -0.20 -1.70
N ILE A 49 -8.03 -0.55 -0.57
CA ILE A 49 -6.63 -0.27 -0.28
C ILE A 49 -5.81 -1.52 -0.62
N ALA A 50 -4.76 -1.36 -1.40
CA ALA A 50 -3.83 -2.40 -1.81
C ALA A 50 -2.50 -2.23 -1.07
N ILE A 51 -2.14 -3.19 -0.22
CA ILE A 51 -0.86 -3.18 0.51
C ILE A 51 0.12 -4.10 -0.24
N LEU A 52 1.11 -3.53 -0.92
CA LEU A 52 2.12 -4.28 -1.65
C LEU A 52 3.19 -4.80 -0.68
N LEU A 53 3.35 -6.13 -0.64
CA LEU A 53 4.27 -6.78 0.29
C LEU A 53 5.72 -6.81 -0.20
N ASN A 54 5.91 -6.69 -1.51
CA ASN A 54 7.22 -6.59 -2.12
C ASN A 54 7.47 -5.14 -2.53
N PRO A 55 8.71 -4.65 -2.36
CA PRO A 55 9.05 -3.31 -2.79
C PRO A 55 8.98 -3.22 -4.31
N VAL A 56 8.56 -2.06 -4.80
CA VAL A 56 8.57 -1.71 -6.23
C VAL A 56 9.84 -0.90 -6.54
N LYS A 57 10.15 -0.76 -7.83
CA LYS A 57 11.33 -0.04 -8.33
C LYS A 57 11.11 1.46 -8.49
N GLY A 58 9.88 1.93 -8.24
CA GLY A 58 9.49 3.34 -8.34
C GLY A 58 8.80 3.72 -9.65
N ASP A 59 8.37 2.75 -10.45
CA ASP A 59 7.60 3.00 -11.67
C ASP A 59 6.10 2.76 -11.41
N ILE A 60 5.27 3.75 -11.74
CA ILE A 60 3.81 3.66 -11.68
C ILE A 60 3.29 2.50 -12.53
N GLN A 61 3.93 2.19 -13.66
CA GLN A 61 3.53 1.08 -14.52
C GLN A 61 3.73 -0.27 -13.83
N GLU A 62 4.77 -0.42 -12.99
CA GLU A 62 4.97 -1.62 -12.18
C GLU A 62 3.84 -1.78 -11.17
N ILE A 63 3.44 -0.70 -10.50
CA ILE A 63 2.31 -0.70 -9.56
C ILE A 63 1.02 -1.12 -10.29
N LEU A 64 0.72 -0.51 -11.44
CA LEU A 64 -0.45 -0.84 -12.25
C LEU A 64 -0.46 -2.30 -12.69
N ASN A 65 0.71 -2.83 -13.09
CA ASN A 65 0.85 -4.24 -13.48
C ASN A 65 0.65 -5.18 -12.29
N VAL A 66 1.10 -4.81 -11.08
CA VAL A 66 0.87 -5.61 -9.86
C VAL A 66 -0.60 -5.62 -9.46
N LEU A 67 -1.30 -4.49 -9.64
CA LEU A 67 -2.73 -4.40 -9.33
C LEU A 67 -3.59 -5.24 -10.29
N ASP A 68 -3.18 -5.33 -11.56
CA ASP A 68 -3.83 -6.11 -12.61
C ASP A 68 -5.33 -5.80 -12.73
N TYR A 69 -5.68 -4.51 -12.64
CA TYR A 69 -7.06 -4.03 -12.53
C TYR A 69 -7.77 -4.02 -13.91
N TYR A 70 -8.02 -5.19 -14.50
CA TYR A 70 -8.72 -5.36 -15.77
C TYR A 70 -10.20 -5.74 -15.59
N PRO A 71 -11.10 -5.37 -16.54
CA PRO A 71 -10.85 -4.63 -17.79
C PRO A 71 -10.91 -3.10 -17.62
N GLN A 72 -11.16 -2.59 -16.41
CA GLN A 72 -11.18 -1.15 -16.16
C GLN A 72 -9.77 -0.55 -16.28
N ARG A 73 -9.67 0.79 -16.27
CA ARG A 73 -8.38 1.49 -16.21
C ARG A 73 -8.33 2.35 -14.96
N LEU A 74 -7.17 2.39 -14.34
CA LEU A 74 -6.87 3.28 -13.22
C LEU A 74 -6.26 4.58 -13.74
N GLN A 75 -6.61 5.69 -13.09
CA GLN A 75 -6.07 7.02 -13.36
C GLN A 75 -5.59 7.63 -12.05
N LEU A 76 -4.37 8.17 -12.03
CA LEU A 76 -3.84 8.83 -10.84
C LEU A 76 -4.77 9.97 -10.40
N CYS A 77 -5.07 10.07 -9.10
CA CYS A 77 -5.99 11.07 -8.55
C CYS A 77 -5.42 12.01 -7.50
N SER A 78 -4.25 11.72 -6.95
CA SER A 78 -3.52 12.58 -6.02
C SER A 78 -2.03 12.47 -6.29
N ASP A 79 -1.29 13.38 -5.68
CA ASP A 79 0.16 13.24 -5.57
C ASP A 79 0.50 12.07 -4.62
N VAL A 80 1.73 11.58 -4.76
CA VAL A 80 2.31 10.53 -3.91
C VAL A 80 2.52 11.11 -2.52
N GLU A 81 2.06 10.41 -1.48
CA GLU A 81 2.34 10.77 -0.08
C GLU A 81 3.32 9.78 0.53
N GLN A 82 4.30 10.29 1.29
CA GLN A 82 5.24 9.43 2.01
C GLN A 82 4.65 9.05 3.37
N ILE A 83 4.76 7.76 3.73
CA ILE A 83 4.37 7.23 5.03
C ILE A 83 5.62 7.11 5.90
N ASP A 84 5.59 7.77 7.05
CA ASP A 84 6.67 7.72 8.03
C ASP A 84 6.64 6.40 8.81
N ILE A 85 7.61 5.52 8.50
CA ILE A 85 7.81 4.25 9.19
C ILE A 85 9.25 4.19 9.67
N SER A 86 9.40 3.93 10.97
CA SER A 86 10.72 3.78 11.58
C SER A 86 11.43 2.52 11.11
N ASP A 87 12.70 2.64 10.70
CA ASP A 87 13.54 1.47 10.41
C ASP A 87 13.90 0.75 11.71
N ASN A 88 13.39 -0.48 11.87
CA ASN A 88 13.70 -1.36 13.00
C ASN A 88 14.48 -2.61 12.59
N GLY A 89 15.06 -2.61 11.39
CA GLY A 89 15.89 -3.71 10.85
C GLY A 89 15.10 -4.93 10.35
N LEU A 90 13.78 -4.96 10.50
CA LEU A 90 12.94 -6.04 9.98
C LEU A 90 12.76 -5.93 8.46
N TRP A 91 12.44 -7.04 7.79
CA TRP A 91 12.32 -7.08 6.33
C TRP A 91 11.38 -6.00 5.77
N MET A 92 10.29 -5.66 6.46
CA MET A 92 9.31 -4.67 5.98
C MET A 92 9.76 -3.21 6.14
N THR A 93 10.74 -2.91 6.98
CA THR A 93 11.18 -1.55 7.32
C THR A 93 12.62 -1.27 6.88
N LYS A 94 13.47 -2.31 6.91
CA LYS A 94 14.90 -2.22 6.63
C LYS A 94 15.18 -1.61 5.26
N ARG A 95 15.84 -0.45 5.27
CA ARG A 95 16.27 0.27 4.06
C ARG A 95 15.11 0.49 3.08
N LYS A 96 13.92 0.83 3.59
CA LYS A 96 12.71 1.07 2.78
C LYS A 96 12.03 2.37 3.16
N HIS A 97 11.55 3.09 2.15
CA HIS A 97 10.55 4.13 2.33
C HIS A 97 9.19 3.63 1.86
N TRP A 98 8.15 4.03 2.57
CA TRP A 98 6.77 3.66 2.29
C TRP A 98 6.03 4.86 1.72
N TYR A 99 5.12 4.58 0.80
CA TYR A 99 4.37 5.58 0.06
C TYR A 99 2.93 5.14 -0.14
N GLU A 100 2.07 6.13 -0.36
CA GLU A 100 0.67 5.99 -0.73
C GLU A 100 0.41 6.69 -2.07
N ASP A 101 -0.32 6.01 -2.94
CA ASP A 101 -0.88 6.58 -4.17
C ASP A 101 -2.39 6.39 -4.25
N CYS A 102 -3.11 7.40 -4.75
CA CYS A 102 -4.53 7.34 -5.08
C CYS A 102 -4.73 7.10 -6.58
N PHE A 103 -5.55 6.10 -6.92
CA PHE A 103 -6.07 5.90 -8.28
C PHE A 103 -7.60 5.95 -8.33
N LYS A 104 -8.17 6.67 -9.28
CA LYS A 104 -9.60 6.61 -9.62
C LYS A 104 -9.83 5.51 -10.65
N VAL A 105 -10.92 4.77 -10.47
CA VAL A 105 -11.39 3.80 -11.47
C VAL A 105 -12.14 4.57 -12.56
N LYS A 106 -11.66 4.48 -13.81
CA LYS A 106 -12.24 5.21 -14.94
C LYS A 106 -13.71 4.83 -15.15
N GLY A 107 -14.58 5.83 -15.19
CA GLY A 107 -16.02 5.64 -15.36
C GLY A 107 -16.79 5.31 -14.08
N GLU A 108 -16.11 5.28 -12.92
CA GLU A 108 -16.72 5.00 -11.63
C GLU A 108 -16.38 6.06 -10.58
N LYS A 109 -17.15 6.06 -9.49
CA LYS A 109 -16.88 6.88 -8.29
C LYS A 109 -16.06 6.09 -7.25
N SER A 110 -15.26 5.13 -7.70
CA SER A 110 -14.45 4.25 -6.85
C SER A 110 -12.99 4.67 -6.91
N LYS A 111 -12.28 4.57 -5.79
CA LYS A 111 -10.84 4.83 -5.66
C LYS A 111 -10.10 3.57 -5.22
N VAL A 112 -8.90 3.36 -5.73
CA VAL A 112 -7.95 2.36 -5.27
C VAL A 112 -6.77 3.10 -4.66
N PHE A 113 -6.56 2.93 -3.36
CA PHE A 113 -5.37 3.42 -2.68
C PHE A 113 -4.31 2.32 -2.71
N VAL A 114 -3.07 2.69 -2.98
CA VAL A 114 -1.96 1.73 -3.06
C VAL A 114 -0.90 2.16 -2.09
N VAL A 115 -0.61 1.27 -1.16
CA VAL A 115 0.43 1.44 -0.16
C VAL A 115 1.58 0.50 -0.50
N TYR A 116 2.77 1.05 -0.71
CA TYR A 116 3.91 0.30 -1.21
C TYR A 116 5.22 0.80 -0.62
N SER A 117 6.30 0.01 -0.79
CA SER A 117 7.64 0.41 -0.40
C SER A 117 8.58 0.50 -1.59
N LEU A 118 9.55 1.40 -1.51
CA LEU A 118 10.73 1.45 -2.36
C LEU A 118 11.95 1.01 -1.55
N ARG A 119 12.83 0.20 -2.16
CA ARG A 119 14.14 -0.06 -1.56
C ARG A 119 15.03 1.15 -1.77
N LEU A 120 15.64 1.62 -0.69
CA LEU A 120 16.69 2.61 -0.77
C LEU A 120 17.90 2.00 -1.50
N LYS A 121 18.38 2.71 -2.53
CA LYS A 121 19.67 2.40 -3.14
C LYS A 121 20.74 2.64 -2.08
N VAL A 122 21.63 1.66 -1.95
CA VAL A 122 22.85 1.82 -1.17
C VAL A 122 23.75 2.77 -1.97
N TYR A 123 23.82 4.03 -1.56
CA TYR A 123 24.76 4.98 -2.14
C TYR A 123 26.13 4.94 -1.44
N TYR A 124 26.23 4.29 -0.28
CA TYR A 124 27.47 4.14 0.49
C TYR A 124 27.50 2.76 1.19
N ASP A 125 27.83 1.71 0.45
CA ASP A 125 28.54 0.55 1.01
C ASP A 125 29.87 0.52 0.20
N GLU A 126 30.79 1.42 0.54
CA GLU A 126 32.24 1.32 0.24
C GLU A 126 32.95 0.70 1.45
#